data_AF-A0A7W3IYF0-F1
#
_entry.id   AF-A0A7W3IYF0-F1
#
_cell.length_a   1.000
_cell.length_b   1.000
_cell.length_c   1.000
_cell.angle_alpha   90.00
_cell.angle_beta   90.00
_cell.angle_gamma   90.00
#
_symmetry.space_group_name_H-M   'P 1'
#
loop_
_entity.id
_entity.type
_entity.pdbx_description
1 polymer ?
#
loop_
_entity_poly.entity_id
_entity_poly.type
_entity_poly.pdbx_seq_one_letter_code
_entity_poly.pdbx_strand_id
1 'polypeptide(L)'
;MHRWVWWLGVLLGGLLVVAGVAETVRLLVTGDGGLWFWFPTLVGGGALVITGTVLLPHSPARGRLLTTIGALAAVLPTMWTVLVPVLLVVLMVATAREAAALEAGRGRTG
;
A
#
# COMPACT_ATOMS: atom_id res chain seq x y z
N MET A 1 6.18 0.41 -16.07
CA MET A 1 5.06 0.39 -15.12
C MET A 1 3.83 0.96 -15.79
N HIS A 2 2.73 0.21 -15.79
CA HIS A 2 1.49 0.67 -16.39
C HIS A 2 0.92 1.82 -15.55
N ARG A 3 0.44 2.85 -16.24
CA ARG A 3 -0.03 4.09 -15.61
C ARG A 3 -1.16 3.83 -14.59
N TRP A 4 -2.01 2.84 -14.84
CA TRP A 4 -3.11 2.50 -13.94
C TRP A 4 -2.66 1.88 -12.62
N VAL A 5 -1.60 1.04 -12.60
CA VAL A 5 -1.05 0.43 -11.37
C VAL A 5 -0.46 1.52 -10.49
N TRP A 6 0.22 2.48 -11.11
CA TRP A 6 0.81 3.62 -10.42
C TRP A 6 -0.27 4.49 -9.76
N TRP A 7 -1.31 4.86 -10.52
CA TRP A 7 -2.43 5.62 -9.97
C TRP A 7 -3.17 4.85 -8.87
N LEU A 8 -3.40 3.55 -9.06
CA LEU A 8 -4.05 2.71 -8.05
C LEU A 8 -3.24 2.70 -6.75
N GLY A 9 -1.92 2.51 -6.82
CA GLY A 9 -1.04 2.50 -5.65
C GLY A 9 -1.00 3.85 -4.92
N VAL A 10 -0.86 4.95 -5.66
CA VAL A 10 -0.83 6.30 -5.06
C VAL A 10 -2.17 6.68 -4.45
N LEU A 11 -3.29 6.40 -5.14
CA LEU A 11 -4.64 6.71 -4.64
C LEU A 11 -5.01 5.86 -3.42
N LEU A 12 -4.77 4.55 -3.46
CA LEU A 12 -5.03 3.68 -2.31
C LEU A 12 -4.15 4.04 -1.13
N GLY A 13 -2.85 4.25 -1.35
CA GLY A 13 -1.95 4.67 -0.30
C GLY A 13 -2.32 6.03 0.29
N GLY A 14 -2.69 7.00 -0.54
CA GLY A 14 -3.19 8.30 -0.09
C GLY A 14 -4.48 8.21 0.71
N LEU A 15 -5.44 7.41 0.25
CA LEU A 15 -6.70 7.15 0.95
C LEU A 15 -6.45 6.55 2.33
N LEU A 16 -5.54 5.58 2.43
CA LEU A 16 -5.16 4.96 3.70
C LEU A 16 -4.51 5.95 4.67
N VAL A 17 -3.62 6.83 4.17
CA VAL A 17 -3.03 7.89 5.00
C VAL A 17 -4.09 8.86 5.50
N VAL A 18 -4.97 9.35 4.62
CA VAL A 18 -6.05 10.28 5.00
C VAL A 18 -6.98 9.63 6.02
N ALA A 19 -7.40 8.38 5.79
CA ALA A 19 -8.23 7.63 6.72
C ALA A 19 -7.54 7.42 8.07
N GLY A 20 -6.24 7.07 8.06
CA GLY A 20 -5.44 6.91 9.27
C GLY A 20 -5.32 8.19 10.08
N VAL A 21 -5.11 9.33 9.43
CA VAL A 21 -5.07 10.64 10.08
C VAL A 21 -6.45 10.99 10.66
N ALA A 22 -7.53 10.81 9.89
CA ALA A 22 -8.89 11.08 10.35
C ALA A 22 -9.27 10.22 11.57
N GLU A 23 -8.94 8.93 11.54
CA GLU A 23 -9.20 8.01 12.65
C GLU A 23 -8.35 8.36 13.87
N THR A 24 -7.09 8.76 13.68
CA THR A 24 -6.23 9.22 14.79
C THR A 24 -6.82 10.44 15.46
N VAL A 25 -7.30 11.43 14.70
CA VAL A 25 -7.99 12.61 15.25
C VAL A 25 -9.25 12.19 15.99
N ARG A 26 -10.06 11.28 15.43
CA ARG A 26 -11.26 10.74 16.08
C ARG A 26 -10.93 10.15 17.45
N LEU A 27 -9.95 9.24 17.52
CA LEU A 27 -9.54 8.58 18.76
C LEU A 27 -9.01 9.56 19.81
N LEU A 28 -8.25 10.57 19.39
CA LEU A 28 -7.74 11.61 20.30
C LEU A 28 -8.87 12.47 20.89
N VAL A 29 -9.93 12.73 20.11
CA VAL A 29 -11.09 13.52 20.56
C VAL A 29 -12.02 12.70 21.45
N THR A 30 -12.29 11.43 21.11
CA THR A 30 -13.19 10.57 21.88
C THR A 30 -12.53 9.94 23.10
N GLY A 31 -11.20 9.90 23.16
CA GLY A 31 -10.46 9.18 24.19
C GLY A 31 -10.51 7.66 24.01
N ASP A 32 -10.93 7.18 22.84
CA ASP A 32 -10.99 5.76 22.52
C ASP A 32 -9.57 5.18 22.39
N GLY A 33 -9.40 3.93 22.84
CA GLY A 33 -8.13 3.21 22.69
C GLY A 33 -7.83 2.78 21.25
N GLY A 34 -6.63 2.22 21.04
CA GLY A 34 -6.24 1.61 19.76
C GLY A 34 -5.41 2.49 18.84
N LEU A 35 -4.98 3.68 19.27
CA LEU A 35 -4.11 4.56 18.47
C LEU A 35 -2.83 3.86 17.96
N TRP A 36 -2.22 3.03 18.82
CA TRP A 36 -1.06 2.19 18.46
C TRP A 36 -1.35 1.10 17.42
N PHE A 37 -2.61 0.77 17.20
CA PHE A 37 -3.04 -0.14 16.14
C PHE A 37 -3.41 0.65 14.87
N TRP A 38 -4.30 1.63 14.98
CA TRP A 38 -4.88 2.35 13.83
C TRP A 38 -3.85 3.20 13.09
N PHE A 39 -3.03 3.96 13.81
CA PHE A 39 -2.06 4.87 13.19
C PHE A 39 -1.01 4.12 12.35
N PRO A 40 -0.23 3.16 12.90
CA PRO A 40 0.80 2.50 12.09
C PRO A 40 0.23 1.61 10.99
N THR A 41 -0.94 0.99 11.18
CA THR A 41 -1.54 0.12 10.15
C THR A 41 -2.09 0.92 8.97
N LEU A 42 -2.78 2.03 9.22
CA LEU A 42 -3.34 2.87 8.16
C LEU A 42 -2.32 3.85 7.58
N VAL A 43 -1.70 4.70 8.42
CA VAL A 43 -0.74 5.71 7.96
C VAL A 43 0.56 5.05 7.51
N GLY A 44 1.10 4.15 8.35
CA GLY A 44 2.31 3.40 7.99
C GLY A 44 2.08 2.49 6.79
N GLY A 45 0.98 1.75 6.76
CA GLY A 45 0.60 0.90 5.63
C GLY A 45 0.42 1.68 4.33
N GLY A 46 -0.31 2.81 4.38
CA GLY A 46 -0.49 3.71 3.24
C GLY A 46 0.83 4.30 2.74
N ALA A 47 1.70 4.77 3.63
CA ALA A 47 3.02 5.29 3.28
C ALA A 47 3.92 4.23 2.64
N LEU A 48 3.89 2.99 3.16
CA LEU A 48 4.58 1.84 2.58
C LEU A 48 4.09 1.52 1.17
N VAL A 49 2.77 1.56 0.93
CA VAL A 49 2.18 1.37 -0.40
C VAL A 49 2.65 2.43 -1.38
N ILE A 50 2.60 3.72 -1.01
CA ILE A 50 3.08 4.82 -1.87
C ILE A 50 4.56 4.64 -2.18
N THR A 51 5.37 4.41 -1.14
CA THR A 51 6.82 4.27 -1.27
C THR A 51 7.17 3.09 -2.17
N GLY A 52 6.54 1.94 -1.95
CA GLY A 52 6.73 0.74 -2.77
C GLY A 52 6.33 0.95 -4.23
N THR A 53 5.21 1.63 -4.47
CA THR A 53 4.71 1.99 -5.80
C THR A 53 5.70 2.89 -6.54
N VAL A 54 6.29 3.88 -5.86
CA VAL A 54 7.30 4.80 -6.43
C VAL A 54 8.65 4.11 -6.65
N LEU A 55 9.05 3.18 -5.77
CA LEU A 55 10.31 2.45 -5.89
C LEU A 55 10.29 1.36 -6.98
N LEU A 56 9.13 0.87 -7.37
CA LEU A 56 8.96 -0.26 -8.29
C LEU A 56 9.78 -0.16 -9.60
N PRO A 57 9.83 0.98 -10.31
CA PRO A 57 10.60 1.10 -11.55
C PRO A 57 12.12 1.04 -11.34
N HIS A 58 12.60 1.47 -10.18
CA HIS A 58 14.04 1.56 -9.87
C HIS A 58 14.55 0.26 -9.24
N SER A 59 13.81 -0.27 -8.26
CA SER A 59 14.13 -1.47 -7.51
C SER A 59 12.88 -2.38 -7.41
N PRO A 60 12.65 -3.25 -8.41
CA PRO A 60 11.44 -4.06 -8.51
C PRO A 60 11.16 -4.91 -7.26
N ALA A 61 12.20 -5.59 -6.76
CA ALA A 61 12.09 -6.44 -5.57
C ALA A 61 11.71 -5.64 -4.30
N ARG A 62 12.37 -4.49 -4.07
CA ARG A 62 12.05 -3.63 -2.90
C ARG A 62 10.68 -2.97 -3.04
N GLY A 63 10.33 -2.49 -4.24
CA GLY A 63 9.03 -1.89 -4.52
C GLY A 63 7.88 -2.88 -4.27
N ARG A 64 8.02 -4.12 -4.75
CA ARG A 64 7.08 -5.22 -4.47
C ARG A 64 6.97 -5.49 -2.96
N LEU A 65 8.10 -5.66 -2.28
CA LEU A 65 8.13 -5.97 -0.85
C LEU A 65 7.41 -4.89 -0.02
N LEU A 66 7.76 -3.62 -0.22
CA LEU A 66 7.16 -2.49 0.52
C LEU A 66 5.66 -2.38 0.24
N THR A 67 5.25 -2.52 -1.02
CA THR A 67 3.83 -2.47 -1.40
C THR A 67 3.05 -3.59 -0.74
N THR A 68 3.58 -4.82 -0.74
CA THR A 68 2.93 -5.98 -0.11
C THR A 68 2.83 -5.81 1.40
N ILE A 69 3.90 -5.39 2.08
CA ILE A 69 3.88 -5.18 3.53
C ILE A 69 2.86 -4.08 3.89
N GLY A 70 2.89 -2.95 3.17
CA GLY A 70 1.98 -1.84 3.42
C GLY A 70 0.52 -2.24 3.18
N ALA A 71 0.25 -2.97 2.10
CA ALA A 71 -1.09 -3.42 1.77
C ALA A 71 -1.59 -4.49 2.76
N LEU A 72 -0.73 -5.41 3.22
CA LEU A 72 -1.10 -6.39 4.27
C LEU A 72 -1.42 -5.70 5.59
N ALA A 73 -0.61 -4.72 6.00
CA ALA A 73 -0.85 -3.93 7.21
C ALA A 73 -2.20 -3.20 7.14
N ALA A 74 -2.57 -2.71 5.96
CA ALA A 74 -3.83 -1.99 5.73
C ALA A 74 -5.07 -2.89 5.58
N VAL A 75 -4.92 -4.19 5.30
CA VAL A 75 -6.07 -5.11 5.19
C VAL A 75 -6.82 -5.24 6.51
N LEU A 76 -6.10 -5.38 7.63
CA LEU A 76 -6.72 -5.58 8.94
C LEU A 76 -7.66 -4.42 9.35
N PRO A 77 -7.25 -3.14 9.32
CA PRO A 77 -8.13 -2.03 9.67
C PRO A 77 -9.23 -1.76 8.63
N THR A 78 -9.14 -2.33 7.42
CA THR A 78 -10.10 -2.09 6.33
C THR A 78 -11.02 -3.26 6.02
N MET A 79 -10.91 -4.37 6.77
CA MET A 79 -11.66 -5.62 6.53
C MET A 79 -13.18 -5.44 6.51
N TRP A 80 -13.69 -4.46 7.24
CA TRP A 80 -15.11 -4.12 7.32
C TRP A 80 -15.68 -3.44 6.06
N THR A 81 -14.83 -2.99 5.13
CA THR A 81 -15.26 -2.28 3.92
C THR A 81 -15.32 -3.15 2.66
N VAL A 82 -14.82 -4.40 2.71
CA VAL A 82 -14.68 -5.41 1.62
C VAL A 82 -13.95 -4.92 0.37
N LEU A 83 -14.38 -3.80 -0.22
CA LEU A 83 -13.83 -3.14 -1.40
C LEU A 83 -12.35 -2.77 -1.24
N VAL A 84 -11.96 -2.13 -0.12
CA VAL A 84 -10.56 -1.71 0.08
C VAL A 84 -9.62 -2.92 0.16
N PRO A 85 -9.91 -3.97 0.96
CA PRO A 85 -9.13 -5.21 0.93
C PRO A 85 -8.98 -5.82 -0.47
N VAL A 86 -10.06 -5.88 -1.26
CA VAL A 86 -10.01 -6.40 -2.62
C VAL A 86 -9.08 -5.56 -3.49
N LEU A 87 -9.19 -4.24 -3.43
CA LEU A 87 -8.33 -3.33 -4.20
C LEU A 87 -6.86 -3.43 -3.79
N LEU A 88 -6.58 -3.64 -2.50
CA LEU A 88 -5.23 -3.87 -2.00
C LEU A 88 -4.64 -5.18 -2.52
N VAL A 89 -5.44 -6.26 -2.57
CA VAL A 89 -5.02 -7.53 -3.17
C VAL A 89 -4.77 -7.38 -4.67
N VAL A 90 -5.64 -6.67 -5.40
CA VAL A 90 -5.44 -6.36 -6.82
C VAL A 90 -4.14 -5.60 -7.03
N LEU A 91 -3.86 -4.59 -6.19
CA LEU A 91 -2.61 -3.84 -6.24
C LEU A 91 -1.38 -4.74 -5.99
N MET A 92 -1.42 -5.63 -5.00
CA MET A 92 -0.33 -6.57 -4.73
C MET A 92 -0.04 -7.46 -5.94
N VAL A 93 -1.08 -8.05 -6.54
CA VAL A 93 -0.94 -8.95 -7.69
C VAL A 93 -0.42 -8.18 -8.90
N ALA A 94 -0.96 -6.99 -9.17
CA ALA A 94 -0.50 -6.15 -10.27
C ALA A 94 0.98 -5.77 -10.10
N THR A 95 1.36 -5.32 -8.91
CA THR A 95 2.74 -4.96 -8.55
C THR A 95 3.70 -6.15 -8.67
N ALA A 96 3.27 -7.34 -8.25
CA ALA A 96 4.07 -8.57 -8.37
C ALA A 96 4.32 -8.94 -9.84
N ARG A 97 3.29 -8.85 -10.69
CA ARG A 97 3.42 -9.09 -12.14
C ARG A 97 4.35 -8.08 -12.81
N GLU A 98 4.25 -6.81 -12.44
CA GLU A 98 5.13 -5.77 -12.95
C GLU A 98 6.59 -5.96 -12.52
N ALA A 99 6.82 -6.28 -11.24
CA ALA A 99 8.15 -6.56 -10.74
C ALA A 99 8.80 -7.72 -11.50
N ALA A 100 8.06 -8.81 -11.71
CA ALA A 100 8.54 -9.96 -12.47
C ALA A 100 8.89 -9.61 -13.93
N ALA A 101 8.05 -8.78 -14.58
CA ALA A 101 8.31 -8.32 -15.94
C ALA A 101 9.58 -7.45 -16.03
N LEU A 102 9.81 -6.58 -15.04
CA LEU A 102 11.01 -5.73 -14.96
C LEU A 102 12.27 -6.55 -14.66
N GLU A 103 12.17 -7.56 -13.79
CA GLU A 103 13.25 -8.51 -13.49
C GLU A 103 13.64 -9.33 -14.72
N ALA A 104 12.66 -9.86 -15.47
CA ALA A 104 12.89 -10.60 -16.72
C ALA A 104 13.43 -9.72 -17.88
N GLY A 105 13.18 -8.41 -17.84
CA GLY A 105 13.76 -7.44 -18.77
C GLY A 105 15.26 -7.22 -18.50
N ARG A 106 15.64 -7.06 -17.22
CA ARG A 106 17.05 -6.86 -16.82
C ARG A 106 17.95 -8.06 -17.11
N GLY A 107 17.42 -9.28 -17.00
CA GLY A 107 18.18 -10.50 -17.29
C GLY A 107 18.52 -10.73 -18.78
N ARG A 108 17.90 -9.98 -19.71
CA ARG A 108 18.16 -10.09 -21.15
C ARG A 108 19.22 -9.12 -21.68
N THR A 109 19.65 -8.15 -20.87
CA THR A 109 20.62 -7.12 -21.25
C THR A 109 21.97 -7.27 -20.54
N GLY A 110 22.12 -8.30 -19.71
CA GLY A 110 23.35 -8.61 -18.96
C GLY A 110 24.16 -9.73 -19.60
#